data_AF-A0A7T7RHF6-F1
#
_entry.id   AF-A0A7T7RHF6-F1
#
_cell.length_a   1.000
_cell.length_b   1.000
_cell.length_c   1.000
_cell.angle_alpha   90.00
_cell.angle_beta   90.00
_cell.angle_gamma   90.00
#
_symmetry.space_group_name_H-M   'P 1'
#
loop_
_entity.id
_entity.type
_entity.pdbx_description
1 polymer ?
#
loop_
_entity_poly.entity_id
_entity_poly.type
_entity_poly.pdbx_seq_one_letter_code
_entity_poly.pdbx_strand_id
1 'polypeptide(L)'
;MDEDELLHRYGLHPVGANLDEVRGLLAARTQLERRAQGDGDTELMKLCCVQLFNAGNLEDVLLIWQAKSAGMDADCSIDIQLLCGSGLAATKAYLSRQQLPEAERALQRLISCEAAGDFEEFSVEGHSAWYAAYYAV
;
A
#
# COMPACT_ATOMS: atom_id res chain seq x y z
N MET A 1 -17.79 1.06 7.74
CA MET A 1 -16.38 1.43 7.64
C MET A 1 -16.07 1.90 6.25
N ASP A 2 -16.19 3.21 6.13
CA ASP A 2 -15.68 4.06 5.06
C ASP A 2 -14.33 4.67 5.49
N GLU A 3 -13.76 5.53 4.64
CA GLU A 3 -12.46 6.16 4.85
C GLU A 3 -12.41 7.04 6.11
N ASP A 4 -13.42 7.90 6.31
CA ASP A 4 -13.50 8.80 7.46
C ASP A 4 -13.61 8.03 8.78
N GLU A 5 -14.43 6.97 8.83
CA GLU A 5 -14.57 6.12 10.02
C GLU A 5 -13.25 5.42 10.36
N LEU A 6 -12.52 4.93 9.35
CA LEU A 6 -11.23 4.26 9.54
C LEU A 6 -10.15 5.24 10.04
N LEU A 7 -10.06 6.42 9.41
CA LEU A 7 -9.10 7.46 9.77
C LEU A 7 -9.37 7.98 11.18
N HIS A 8 -10.64 8.23 11.54
CA HIS A 8 -11.01 8.68 12.87
C HIS A 8 -10.66 7.65 13.95
N ARG A 9 -10.86 6.36 13.64
CA ARG A 9 -10.66 5.27 14.60
C ARG A 9 -9.19 4.92 14.81
N TYR A 10 -8.37 4.97 13.78
CA TYR A 10 -7.00 4.44 13.81
C TYR A 10 -5.90 5.45 13.48
N GLY A 11 -6.26 6.61 12.91
CA GLY A 11 -5.29 7.53 12.32
C GLY A 11 -4.48 6.88 11.21
N LEU A 12 -3.28 7.39 10.94
CA LEU A 12 -2.38 6.84 9.93
C LEU A 12 -1.35 5.85 10.47
N HIS A 13 -1.29 5.65 11.79
CA HIS A 13 -0.31 4.78 12.44
C HIS A 13 -1.00 3.73 13.35
N PRO A 14 -1.87 2.86 12.81
CA PRO A 14 -2.42 1.76 13.58
C PRO A 14 -1.32 0.80 14.06
N VAL A 15 -1.52 0.21 15.23
CA VAL A 15 -0.60 -0.76 15.85
C VAL A 15 -1.35 -1.97 16.38
N GLY A 16 -0.64 -3.10 16.52
CA GLY A 16 -1.19 -4.33 17.10
C GLY A 16 -2.47 -4.79 16.40
N ALA A 17 -3.51 -5.12 17.19
CA ALA A 17 -4.78 -5.62 16.67
C ALA A 17 -5.48 -4.67 15.68
N ASN A 18 -5.26 -3.36 15.79
CA ASN A 18 -5.82 -2.39 14.85
C ASN A 18 -5.19 -2.54 13.46
N LEU A 19 -3.88 -2.83 13.41
CA LEU A 19 -3.17 -3.07 12.15
C LEU A 19 -3.64 -4.38 11.50
N ASP A 20 -3.94 -5.41 12.30
CA ASP A 20 -4.52 -6.66 11.80
C ASP A 20 -5.92 -6.45 11.21
N GLU A 21 -6.74 -5.58 11.81
CA GLU A 21 -8.04 -5.20 11.26
C GLU A 21 -7.90 -4.48 9.92
N VAL A 22 -6.92 -3.57 9.79
CA VAL A 22 -6.60 -2.90 8.52
C VAL A 22 -6.18 -3.88 7.43
N ARG A 23 -5.34 -4.89 7.76
CA ARG A 23 -4.99 -5.96 6.82
C ARG A 23 -6.22 -6.72 6.33
N GLY A 24 -7.10 -7.11 7.26
CA GLY A 24 -8.34 -7.81 6.96
C GLY A 24 -9.27 -6.98 6.07
N LEU A 25 -9.41 -5.69 6.36
CA LEU A 25 -10.21 -4.76 5.59
C LEU A 25 -9.66 -4.60 4.17
N LEU A 26 -8.36 -4.36 4.00
CA LEU A 26 -7.73 -4.22 2.69
C LEU A 26 -7.89 -5.48 1.85
N ALA A 27 -7.70 -6.66 2.44
CA ALA A 27 -7.90 -7.93 1.76
C ALA A 27 -9.35 -8.09 1.28
N ALA A 28 -10.34 -7.77 2.12
CA ALA A 28 -11.75 -7.84 1.76
C ALA A 28 -12.11 -6.87 0.63
N ARG A 29 -11.66 -5.61 0.72
CA ARG A 29 -11.89 -4.58 -0.32
C ARG A 29 -11.22 -4.92 -1.64
N THR A 30 -9.99 -5.42 -1.61
CA THR A 30 -9.27 -5.92 -2.78
C THR A 30 -10.03 -7.03 -3.50
N GLN A 31 -10.67 -7.95 -2.75
CA GLN A 31 -11.48 -9.00 -3.36
C GLN A 31 -12.75 -8.46 -4.03
N LEU A 32 -13.36 -7.41 -3.48
CA LEU A 32 -14.51 -6.75 -4.10
C LEU A 32 -14.10 -6.04 -5.40
N GLU A 33 -13.00 -5.26 -5.37
CA GLU A 33 -12.49 -4.55 -6.55
C GLU A 33 -12.19 -5.49 -7.73
N ARG A 34 -11.63 -6.68 -7.43
CA ARG A 34 -11.36 -7.69 -8.46
C ARG A 34 -12.61 -8.31 -9.09
N ARG A 35 -13.76 -8.25 -8.40
CA ARG A 35 -15.03 -8.78 -8.93
C ARG A 35 -15.69 -7.78 -9.86
N ALA A 36 -15.71 -6.52 -9.46
CA ALA A 36 -16.19 -5.42 -10.28
C ALA A 36 -15.44 -4.14 -9.89
N GLN A 37 -14.95 -3.45 -10.92
CA GLN A 37 -14.23 -2.20 -10.74
C GLN A 37 -15.11 -1.17 -10.02
N GLY A 38 -14.57 -0.58 -8.95
CA GLY A 38 -15.26 0.37 -8.08
C GLY A 38 -15.93 -0.23 -6.84
N ASP A 39 -16.18 -1.54 -6.78
CA ASP A 39 -16.80 -2.18 -5.60
C ASP A 39 -15.86 -2.21 -4.38
N GLY A 40 -14.55 -2.05 -4.59
CA GLY A 40 -13.54 -2.09 -3.55
C GLY A 40 -13.47 -0.85 -2.67
N ASP A 41 -14.00 0.30 -3.13
CA ASP A 41 -13.73 1.62 -2.54
C ASP A 41 -12.21 1.92 -2.54
N THR A 42 -11.72 2.43 -3.66
CA THR A 42 -10.28 2.64 -3.90
C THR A 42 -9.65 3.64 -2.94
N GLU A 43 -10.42 4.63 -2.46
CA GLU A 43 -9.92 5.59 -1.47
C GLU A 43 -9.74 4.92 -0.10
N LEU A 44 -10.70 4.10 0.33
CA LEU A 44 -10.52 3.29 1.53
C LEU A 44 -9.35 2.29 1.41
N MET A 45 -9.20 1.66 0.23
CA MET A 45 -8.04 0.79 -0.04
C MET A 45 -6.72 1.56 0.06
N LYS A 46 -6.66 2.77 -0.50
CA LYS A 46 -5.49 3.66 -0.42
C LYS A 46 -5.16 4.02 1.02
N LEU A 47 -6.15 4.40 1.84
CA LEU A 47 -5.92 4.70 3.26
C LEU A 47 -5.34 3.50 4.00
N CYS A 48 -5.88 2.29 3.78
CA CYS A 48 -5.31 1.06 4.35
C CYS A 48 -3.85 0.87 3.90
N CYS A 49 -3.54 1.07 2.62
CA CYS A 49 -2.17 0.98 2.12
C CYS A 49 -1.23 2.00 2.78
N VAL A 50 -1.69 3.22 3.04
CA VAL A 50 -0.93 4.25 3.77
C VAL A 50 -0.65 3.81 5.21
N GLN A 51 -1.65 3.26 5.89
CA GLN A 51 -1.49 2.72 7.25
C GLN A 51 -0.48 1.57 7.30
N LEU A 52 -0.52 0.64 6.35
CA LEU A 52 0.45 -0.45 6.25
C LEU A 52 1.85 0.05 5.87
N PHE A 53 1.94 1.04 4.97
CA PHE A 53 3.19 1.71 4.64
C PHE A 53 3.85 2.33 5.89
N ASN A 54 3.07 3.06 6.69
CA ASN A 54 3.53 3.69 7.92
C ASN A 54 3.92 2.68 9.01
N ALA A 55 3.32 1.48 9.01
CA ALA A 55 3.74 0.40 9.90
C ALA A 55 5.08 -0.22 9.46
N GLY A 56 5.45 -0.10 8.19
CA GLY A 56 6.78 -0.47 7.69
C GLY A 56 7.11 -1.96 7.78
N ASN A 57 6.11 -2.85 7.77
CA ASN A 57 6.34 -4.30 7.81
C ASN A 57 6.49 -4.87 6.41
N LEU A 58 7.60 -5.57 6.15
CA LEU A 58 7.86 -6.22 4.85
C LEU A 58 6.81 -7.29 4.49
N GLU A 59 6.18 -7.91 5.48
CA GLU A 59 5.12 -8.91 5.27
C GLU A 59 3.86 -8.32 4.62
N ASP A 60 3.65 -7.00 4.73
CA ASP A 60 2.48 -6.31 4.17
C ASP A 60 2.67 -5.94 2.69
N VAL A 61 3.89 -6.01 2.16
CA VAL A 61 4.23 -5.56 0.80
C VAL A 61 3.38 -6.25 -0.26
N LEU A 62 3.19 -7.57 -0.14
CA LEU A 62 2.39 -8.32 -1.11
C LEU A 62 0.90 -8.01 -1.01
N LEU A 63 0.39 -7.69 0.18
CA LEU A 63 -1.00 -7.28 0.35
C LEU A 63 -1.24 -5.91 -0.30
N ILE A 64 -0.32 -4.95 -0.11
CA ILE A 64 -0.38 -3.64 -0.77
C ILE A 64 -0.29 -3.80 -2.30
N TRP A 65 0.62 -4.65 -2.79
CA TRP A 65 0.72 -4.96 -4.21
C TRP A 65 -0.58 -5.54 -4.78
N GLN A 66 -1.18 -6.50 -4.07
CA GLN A 66 -2.43 -7.13 -4.49
C GLN A 66 -3.59 -6.13 -4.59
N ALA A 67 -3.62 -5.14 -3.69
CA ALA A 67 -4.59 -4.04 -3.70
C ALA A 67 -4.34 -3.11 -4.89
N LYS A 68 -3.11 -2.62 -5.06
CA LYS A 68 -2.73 -1.78 -6.21
C LYS A 68 -3.05 -2.45 -7.55
N SER A 69 -2.75 -3.73 -7.69
CA SER A 69 -2.97 -4.46 -8.94
C SER A 69 -4.39 -5.03 -9.08
N ALA A 70 -5.36 -4.59 -8.28
CA ALA A 70 -6.71 -5.17 -8.24
C ALA A 70 -7.60 -4.74 -9.42
N GLY A 71 -7.34 -3.57 -9.99
CA GLY A 71 -8.11 -2.96 -11.07
C GLY A 71 -7.40 -1.72 -11.62
N MET A 72 -7.93 -1.14 -12.69
CA MET A 72 -7.35 0.08 -13.29
C MET A 72 -7.40 1.27 -12.32
N ASP A 73 -8.54 1.45 -11.64
CA ASP A 73 -8.73 2.54 -10.69
C ASP A 73 -7.79 2.37 -9.48
N ALA A 74 -7.70 1.16 -8.94
CA ALA A 74 -6.74 0.86 -7.87
C ALA A 74 -5.28 1.07 -8.28
N ASP A 75 -4.88 0.68 -9.51
CA ASP A 75 -3.49 0.88 -9.98
C ASP A 75 -3.17 2.37 -10.16
N CYS A 76 -4.17 3.20 -10.47
CA CYS A 76 -4.00 4.65 -10.59
C CYS A 76 -4.06 5.37 -9.23
N SER A 77 -4.90 4.92 -8.30
CA SER A 77 -5.10 5.59 -7.01
C SER A 77 -4.07 5.23 -5.95
N ILE A 78 -3.51 4.02 -5.99
CA ILE A 78 -2.55 3.53 -4.99
C ILE A 78 -1.13 3.71 -5.51
N ASP A 79 -0.36 4.59 -4.89
CA ASP A 79 1.02 4.89 -5.30
C ASP A 79 1.94 3.67 -5.16
N ILE A 80 2.86 3.49 -6.12
CA ILE A 80 3.83 2.38 -6.08
C ILE A 80 4.79 2.50 -4.88
N GLN A 81 5.04 3.72 -4.41
CA GLN A 81 5.88 4.05 -3.28
C GLN A 81 5.32 3.48 -1.96
N LEU A 82 4.00 3.22 -1.88
CA LEU A 82 3.37 2.63 -0.69
C LEU A 82 3.83 1.19 -0.39
N LEU A 83 4.42 0.49 -1.36
CA LEU A 83 5.06 -0.81 -1.11
C LEU A 83 6.36 -0.68 -0.29
N CYS A 84 6.90 0.53 -0.16
CA CYS A 84 8.25 0.76 0.31
C CYS A 84 8.32 1.32 1.73
N GLY A 85 7.39 0.94 2.61
CA GLY A 85 7.33 1.40 4.01
C GLY A 85 8.59 1.07 4.84
N SER A 86 9.27 -0.03 4.51
CA SER A 86 10.58 -0.37 5.10
C SER A 86 11.78 0.18 4.29
N GLY A 87 11.51 1.03 3.29
CA GLY A 87 12.47 1.53 2.31
C GLY A 87 12.58 0.67 1.04
N LEU A 88 12.85 1.32 -0.09
CA LEU A 88 12.89 0.70 -1.42
C LEU A 88 13.87 -0.48 -1.51
N ALA A 89 15.09 -0.33 -0.99
CA ALA A 89 16.10 -1.38 -1.04
C ALA A 89 15.69 -2.63 -0.25
N ALA A 90 15.13 -2.46 0.95
CA ALA A 90 14.66 -3.55 1.79
C ALA A 90 13.47 -4.27 1.12
N THR A 91 12.51 -3.51 0.57
CA THR A 91 11.36 -4.07 -0.15
C THR A 91 11.80 -4.89 -1.37
N LYS A 92 12.72 -4.39 -2.21
CA LYS A 92 13.24 -5.15 -3.36
C LYS A 92 13.92 -6.45 -2.92
N ALA A 93 14.75 -6.39 -1.88
CA ALA A 93 15.45 -7.57 -1.34
C ALA A 93 14.49 -8.59 -0.70
N TYR A 94 13.40 -8.14 -0.11
CA TYR A 94 12.33 -9.02 0.38
C TYR A 94 11.62 -9.73 -0.77
N LEU A 95 11.16 -8.98 -1.78
CA LEU A 95 10.41 -9.51 -2.91
C LEU A 95 11.22 -10.54 -3.70
N SER A 96 12.52 -10.30 -3.91
CA SER A 96 13.40 -11.23 -4.63
C SER A 96 13.55 -12.59 -3.94
N ARG A 97 13.19 -12.70 -2.65
CA ARG A 97 13.28 -13.94 -1.86
C ARG A 97 11.98 -14.74 -1.80
N GLN A 98 10.84 -14.14 -2.12
CA GLN A 98 9.53 -14.76 -1.90
C GLN A 98 9.23 -15.94 -2.84
N GLN A 99 9.95 -16.11 -3.96
CA GLN A 99 9.71 -17.18 -4.95
C GLN A 99 8.23 -17.30 -5.42
N LEU A 100 7.48 -16.20 -5.37
CA LEU A 100 6.09 -16.12 -5.81
C LEU A 100 6.01 -15.31 -7.12
N PRO A 101 5.19 -15.71 -8.10
CA PRO A 101 4.99 -14.95 -9.34
C PRO A 101 4.54 -13.50 -9.09
N GLU A 102 3.73 -13.28 -8.07
CA GLU A 102 3.23 -11.96 -7.69
C GLU A 102 4.34 -11.08 -7.12
N ALA A 103 5.26 -11.67 -6.35
CA ALA A 103 6.43 -10.96 -5.82
C ALA A 103 7.39 -10.53 -6.93
N GLU A 104 7.60 -11.40 -7.92
CA GLU A 104 8.40 -11.06 -9.11
C GLU A 104 7.75 -9.90 -9.88
N ARG A 105 6.43 -9.93 -10.09
CA ARG A 105 5.72 -8.83 -10.77
C ARG A 105 5.83 -7.51 -10.02
N ALA A 106 5.68 -7.52 -8.69
CA ALA A 106 5.87 -6.34 -7.86
C ALA A 106 7.31 -5.82 -7.96
N LEU A 107 8.31 -6.72 -7.90
CA LEU A 107 9.72 -6.37 -8.02
C LEU A 107 10.04 -5.72 -9.37
N GLN A 108 9.58 -6.31 -10.48
CA GLN A 108 9.79 -5.76 -11.81
C GLN A 108 9.12 -4.39 -11.99
N ARG A 109 7.93 -4.19 -11.38
CA ARG A 109 7.26 -2.88 -11.38
C ARG A 109 8.09 -1.85 -10.62
N LEU A 110 8.61 -2.18 -9.44
CA LEU A 110 9.48 -1.30 -8.67
C LEU A 110 10.76 -0.94 -9.43
N ILE A 111 11.43 -1.91 -10.05
CA ILE A 111 12.63 -1.66 -10.86
C ILE A 111 12.33 -0.72 -12.03
N SER A 112 11.19 -0.91 -12.70
CA SER A 112 10.79 -0.07 -13.82
C SER A 112 10.48 1.37 -13.39
N CYS A 113 9.77 1.54 -12.28
CA CYS A 113 9.44 2.85 -11.71
C CYS A 113 10.70 3.58 -11.19
N GLU A 114 11.61 2.85 -10.53
CA GLU A 114 12.91 3.40 -10.11
C GLU A 114 13.73 3.89 -11.31
N ALA A 115 13.79 3.13 -12.40
CA ALA A 115 14.47 3.53 -13.63
C ALA A 115 13.78 4.73 -14.34
N ALA A 116 12.49 4.93 -14.11
CA ALA A 116 11.72 6.05 -14.66
C ALA A 116 11.83 7.34 -13.83
N GLY A 117 12.47 7.28 -12.65
CA GLY A 117 12.66 8.43 -11.77
C GLY A 117 11.62 8.57 -10.65
N ASP A 118 10.67 7.64 -10.53
CA ASP A 118 9.57 7.71 -9.54
C ASP A 118 10.06 7.69 -8.07
N PHE A 119 11.33 7.35 -7.85
CA PHE A 119 11.95 7.21 -6.53
C PHE A 119 13.10 8.20 -6.27
N GLU A 120 13.37 9.18 -7.14
CA GLU A 120 14.53 10.10 -7.01
C GLU A 120 14.54 10.90 -5.69
N GLU A 121 13.36 11.31 -5.20
CA GLU A 121 13.20 12.03 -3.92
C GLU A 121 12.47 11.18 -2.86
N PHE A 122 12.32 9.89 -3.10
CA PHE A 122 11.59 9.03 -2.19
C PHE A 122 12.36 8.83 -0.88
N SER A 123 11.70 9.20 0.22
CA SER A 123 12.04 8.77 1.58
C SER A 123 10.77 8.32 2.29
N VAL A 124 10.92 7.36 3.21
CA VAL A 124 9.79 6.85 3.99
C VAL A 124 9.17 7.99 4.81
N GLU A 125 10.03 8.79 5.45
CA GLU A 125 9.62 9.92 6.28
C GLU A 125 8.93 11.01 5.45
N GLY A 126 9.47 11.33 4.26
CA GLY A 126 8.89 12.33 3.37
C GLY A 126 7.53 11.91 2.83
N HIS A 127 7.37 10.66 2.41
CA HIS A 127 6.07 10.14 1.96
C HIS A 127 5.07 10.02 3.12
N SER A 128 5.50 9.57 4.30
CA SER A 128 4.65 9.53 5.49
C SER A 128 4.13 10.92 5.86
N ALA A 129 5.00 11.93 5.86
CA ALA A 129 4.63 13.32 6.11
C ALA A 129 3.70 13.90 5.03
N TRP A 130 3.92 13.56 3.76
CA TRP A 130 3.04 13.99 2.67
C TRP A 130 1.62 13.43 2.86
N TYR A 131 1.50 12.15 3.22
CA TYR A 131 0.22 11.52 3.49
C TYR A 131 -0.47 12.04 4.76
N ALA A 132 0.29 12.37 5.80
CA ALA A 132 -0.25 13.07 6.98
C ALA A 132 -0.88 14.42 6.59
N ALA A 133 -0.19 15.20 5.77
CA ALA A 133 -0.72 16.46 5.25
C ALA A 133 -1.94 16.25 4.32
N TYR A 134 -1.92 15.22 3.46
CA TYR A 134 -3.04 14.89 2.57
C TYR A 134 -4.31 14.56 3.35
N TYR A 135 -4.19 13.76 4.41
CA TYR A 135 -5.30 13.39 5.29
C TYR A 135 -5.60 14.42 6.39
N ALA A 136 -4.88 15.55 6.39
CA ALA A 136 -5.01 16.63 7.37
C ALA A 136 -4.91 16.17 8.84
N VAL A 137 -3.99 15.24 9.12
CA VAL A 137 -3.71 14.70 10.46
C VAL A 137 -2.30 15.00 10.94
#